data_AF-A0A561DZG0-F1
#
_entry.id   AF-A0A561DZG0-F1
#
_cell.length_a   1.000
_cell.length_b   1.000
_cell.length_c   1.000
_cell.angle_alpha   90.00
_cell.angle_beta   90.00
_cell.angle_gamma   90.00
#
_symmetry.space_group_name_H-M   'P 1'
#
loop_
_entity.id
_entity.type
_entity.pdbx_description
1 polymer ?
#
loop_
_entity_poly.entity_id
_entity_poly.type
_entity_poly.pdbx_seq_one_letter_code
_entity_poly.pdbx_strand_id
1 'polypeptide(L)'
;MNYFKLIKDISSNMLFESFGNKRLIPCLEGGYDWNLKRPEEIAKESTLFNINYPKGPSRQSKANNMNEVIANHRLGKFLKGKIRSSGCVQNEIPVYIITKDTDHEDLTEGDMIYLDKGEGTHIEVFNKRKKAKVVLNLDGKVNSKKTAVALDEKRKINC
;
A
#
# COMPACT_ATOMS: atom_id res chain seq x y z
N MET A 1 -18.85 -19.11 -24.83
CA MET A 1 -18.20 -20.19 -24.05
C MET A 1 -17.09 -20.82 -24.88
N ASN A 2 -15.81 -20.58 -24.54
CA ASN A 2 -14.74 -21.58 -24.37
C ASN A 2 -13.38 -20.87 -24.26
N TYR A 3 -12.89 -20.72 -23.04
CA TYR A 3 -11.66 -19.99 -22.70
C TYR A 3 -10.35 -20.75 -23.00
N PHE A 4 -10.40 -21.87 -23.73
CA PHE A 4 -9.25 -22.78 -23.92
C PHE A 4 -8.67 -22.82 -25.34
N LYS A 5 -9.19 -22.02 -26.29
CA LYS A 5 -8.69 -22.01 -27.68
C LYS A 5 -7.77 -20.83 -28.05
N LEU A 6 -7.57 -19.86 -27.17
CA LEU A 6 -6.74 -18.67 -27.45
C LEU A 6 -5.26 -18.81 -27.07
N ILE A 7 -4.84 -19.96 -26.52
CA ILE A 7 -3.44 -20.17 -26.07
C ILE A 7 -2.59 -20.87 -27.15
N LYS A 8 -3.19 -21.40 -28.22
CA LYS A 8 -2.45 -22.14 -29.27
C LYS A 8 -2.01 -21.33 -30.49
N ASP A 9 -2.50 -20.09 -30.66
CA ASP A 9 -2.09 -19.24 -31.79
C ASP A 9 -0.98 -18.24 -31.43
N ILE A 10 -0.47 -18.26 -30.19
CA ILE A 10 0.66 -17.41 -29.76
C ILE A 10 2.01 -18.15 -29.88
N SER A 11 2.04 -19.43 -30.26
CA SER A 11 3.29 -20.21 -30.32
C SER A 11 3.94 -20.31 -31.70
N SER A 12 3.51 -19.54 -32.69
CA SER A 12 4.06 -19.66 -34.05
C SER A 12 4.18 -18.30 -34.72
N ASN A 13 5.27 -17.58 -34.42
CA ASN A 13 5.97 -16.58 -35.25
C ASN A 13 6.58 -15.44 -34.40
N MET A 14 7.47 -15.79 -33.47
CA MET A 14 8.50 -14.86 -33.02
C MET A 14 9.87 -15.46 -33.31
N LEU A 15 10.27 -15.38 -34.57
CA LEU A 15 11.67 -15.40 -34.93
C LEU A 15 12.29 -14.10 -34.40
N PHE A 16 13.22 -14.29 -33.47
CA PHE A 16 14.06 -13.26 -32.88
C PHE A 16 15.02 -12.74 -33.93
N GLU A 17 14.94 -11.45 -34.26
CA GLU A 17 16.08 -10.71 -34.79
C GLU A 17 16.28 -9.45 -33.95
N SER A 18 17.48 -9.35 -33.40
CA SER A 18 17.91 -8.36 -32.43
C SER A 18 18.32 -7.06 -33.13
N PHE A 19 17.49 -6.03 -33.02
CA PHE A 19 17.94 -4.64 -33.16
C PHE A 19 17.10 -3.75 -32.23
N GLY A 20 17.75 -3.03 -31.32
CA GLY A 20 17.21 -1.81 -30.69
C GLY A 20 15.97 -1.98 -29.81
N ASN A 21 16.17 -1.86 -28.50
CA ASN A 21 15.19 -2.07 -27.43
C ASN A 21 14.02 -1.04 -27.40
N LYS A 22 13.03 -1.14 -28.30
CA LYS A 22 11.69 -0.51 -28.16
C LYS A 22 10.61 -1.37 -28.82
N ARG A 23 9.65 -1.88 -28.03
CA ARG A 23 8.44 -2.56 -28.52
C ARG A 23 7.27 -1.58 -28.49
N LEU A 24 6.62 -1.37 -29.64
CA LEU A 24 5.38 -0.60 -29.76
C LEU A 24 4.19 -1.47 -29.35
N ILE A 25 3.37 -0.99 -28.41
CA ILE A 25 2.06 -1.58 -28.08
C ILE A 25 1.00 -0.56 -28.52
N PRO A 26 0.10 -0.89 -29.46
CA PRO A 26 -0.96 0.02 -29.87
C PRO A 26 -2.12 0.05 -28.85
N CYS A 27 -2.57 1.25 -28.46
CA CYS A 27 -3.81 1.46 -27.72
C CYS A 27 -4.99 1.60 -28.70
N LEU A 28 -6.16 1.08 -28.33
CA LEU A 28 -7.35 0.92 -29.21
C LEU A 28 -8.09 2.21 -29.57
N GLU A 29 -7.65 3.40 -29.14
CA GLU A 29 -8.36 4.66 -29.41
C GLU A 29 -7.37 5.81 -29.69
N GLY A 30 -6.82 5.84 -30.90
CA GLY A 30 -6.59 7.06 -31.68
C GLY A 30 -5.82 8.26 -31.11
N GLY A 31 -5.01 8.15 -30.05
CA GLY A 31 -4.19 9.25 -29.54
C GLY A 31 -2.92 8.79 -28.81
N TYR A 32 -1.81 9.51 -29.00
CA TYR A 32 -0.55 9.26 -28.30
C TYR A 32 -0.41 10.29 -27.15
N ASP A 33 -0.57 9.84 -25.91
CA ASP A 33 -0.12 10.59 -24.73
C ASP A 33 1.37 10.30 -24.52
N TRP A 34 2.21 11.27 -24.87
CA TRP A 34 3.66 11.17 -24.79
C TRP A 34 4.22 11.20 -23.35
N ASN A 35 3.37 11.33 -22.33
CA ASN A 35 3.75 11.39 -20.91
C ASN A 35 3.39 10.14 -20.09
N LEU A 36 2.96 9.05 -20.73
CA LEU A 36 2.81 7.76 -20.04
C LEU A 36 4.20 7.13 -19.84
N LYS A 37 4.70 7.20 -18.60
CA LYS A 37 5.92 6.49 -18.18
C LYS A 37 5.81 5.03 -18.57
N ARG A 38 6.89 4.46 -19.10
CA ARG A 38 6.89 3.04 -19.48
C ARG A 38 6.53 2.20 -18.24
N PRO A 39 5.81 1.07 -18.37
CA PRO A 39 5.49 0.21 -17.21
C PRO A 39 6.72 -0.19 -16.39
N GLU A 40 7.87 -0.32 -17.05
CA GLU A 40 9.19 -0.56 -16.44
C GLU A 40 9.79 0.67 -15.72
N GLU A 41 9.43 1.89 -16.10
CA GLU A 41 9.80 3.13 -15.40
C GLU A 41 8.90 3.36 -14.19
N ILE A 42 7.60 3.02 -14.29
CA ILE A 42 6.68 2.95 -13.15
C ILE A 42 7.12 1.85 -12.16
N ALA A 43 7.58 0.71 -12.68
CA ALA A 43 8.21 -0.35 -11.87
C ALA A 43 9.51 0.14 -11.22
N LYS A 44 10.31 0.95 -11.91
CA LYS A 44 11.52 1.55 -11.33
C LYS A 44 11.21 2.59 -10.25
N GLU A 45 10.23 3.46 -10.43
CA GLU A 45 9.82 4.44 -9.40
C GLU A 45 9.18 3.77 -8.19
N SER A 46 8.34 2.75 -8.39
CA SER A 46 7.85 1.89 -7.29
C SER A 46 8.96 1.07 -6.63
N THR A 47 10.07 0.78 -7.31
CA THR A 47 11.29 0.23 -6.67
C THR A 47 12.16 1.28 -5.99
N LEU A 48 12.17 2.54 -6.44
CA LEU A 48 12.85 3.66 -5.78
C LEU A 48 12.13 4.04 -4.47
N PHE A 49 10.81 3.90 -4.41
CA PHE A 49 10.07 3.96 -3.14
C PHE A 49 10.44 2.81 -2.18
N ASN A 50 11.05 1.74 -2.71
CA ASN A 50 11.41 0.53 -2.00
C ASN A 50 12.88 0.48 -1.52
N ILE A 51 13.68 1.52 -1.75
CA ILE A 51 15.09 1.59 -1.32
C ILE A 51 15.34 2.44 -0.08
N ASN A 52 14.35 3.18 0.43
CA ASN A 52 14.49 3.94 1.68
C ASN A 52 13.72 3.33 2.87
N TYR A 53 13.52 2.01 2.83
CA TYR A 53 13.00 1.26 3.95
C TYR A 53 13.90 0.05 4.21
N PRO A 54 14.32 -0.18 5.47
CA PRO A 54 15.14 -1.34 5.79
C PRO A 54 14.38 -2.62 5.42
N LYS A 55 15.02 -3.50 4.64
CA LYS A 55 14.51 -4.85 4.34
C LYS A 55 14.55 -5.71 5.62
N GLY A 56 13.54 -5.53 6.47
CA GLY A 56 13.27 -6.39 7.62
C GLY A 56 12.55 -7.69 7.21
N PRO A 57 12.50 -8.71 8.08
CA PRO A 57 12.03 -10.04 7.75
C PRO A 57 10.59 -10.03 7.22
N SER A 58 10.38 -10.68 6.08
CA SER A 58 9.14 -10.73 5.29
C SER A 58 8.11 -11.74 5.79
N ARG A 59 7.97 -11.91 7.11
CA ARG A 59 6.81 -12.61 7.67
C ARG A 59 5.88 -11.54 8.22
N GLN A 60 4.64 -11.51 7.75
CA GLN A 60 3.55 -10.76 8.38
C GLN A 60 3.30 -11.40 9.77
N SER A 61 4.22 -11.18 10.72
CA SER A 61 4.02 -11.61 12.09
C SER A 61 2.89 -10.77 12.67
N LYS A 62 2.01 -11.43 13.42
CA LYS A 62 0.96 -10.74 14.16
C LYS A 62 1.62 -9.87 15.24
N ALA A 63 1.10 -8.66 15.44
CA ALA A 63 1.42 -7.83 16.58
C ALA A 63 0.22 -7.81 17.54
N ASN A 64 0.50 -7.84 18.84
CA ASN A 64 -0.52 -7.82 19.89
C ASN A 64 -0.88 -6.40 20.32
N ASN A 65 0.03 -5.44 20.13
CA ASN A 65 -0.16 -4.04 20.52
C ASN A 65 0.71 -3.11 19.65
N MET A 66 0.42 -1.80 19.72
CA MET A 66 1.15 -0.81 18.92
C MET A 66 2.64 -0.70 19.30
N ASN A 67 3.02 -0.97 20.56
CA ASN A 67 4.43 -0.96 20.95
C ASN A 67 5.22 -2.05 20.22
N GLU A 68 4.62 -3.23 20.04
CA GLU A 68 5.20 -4.33 19.26
C GLU A 68 5.31 -3.96 17.78
N VAL A 69 4.29 -3.31 17.22
CA VAL A 69 4.35 -2.76 15.86
C VAL A 69 5.54 -1.82 15.71
N ILE A 70 5.65 -0.82 16.59
CA ILE A 70 6.72 0.20 16.57
C ILE A 70 8.11 -0.44 16.72
N ALA A 71 8.25 -1.45 17.57
CA ALA A 71 9.53 -2.10 17.84
C ALA A 71 9.96 -3.04 16.71
N ASN A 72 9.05 -3.87 16.21
CA ASN A 72 9.40 -5.06 15.45
C ASN A 72 9.07 -4.95 13.95
N HIS A 73 8.12 -4.11 13.56
CA HIS A 73 7.60 -4.06 12.19
C HIS A 73 8.16 -2.90 11.37
N ARG A 74 8.24 -3.09 10.04
CA ARG A 74 8.75 -2.08 9.11
C ARG A 74 7.94 -0.79 9.15
N LEU A 75 6.60 -0.90 9.14
CA LEU A 75 5.71 0.25 9.26
C LEU A 75 5.88 0.96 10.62
N GLY A 76 5.96 0.22 11.71
CA GLY A 76 6.14 0.80 13.03
C GLY A 76 7.48 1.51 13.22
N LYS A 77 8.56 0.93 12.69
CA LYS A 77 9.89 1.59 12.67
C LYS A 77 9.86 2.88 11.85
N PHE A 78 9.13 2.91 10.74
CA PHE A 78 8.95 4.11 9.93
C PHE A 78 8.15 5.21 10.68
N LEU A 79 7.14 4.80 11.46
CA LEU A 79 6.31 5.69 12.26
C LEU A 79 6.98 6.16 13.56
N LYS A 80 8.07 5.50 13.99
CA LYS A 80 8.75 5.80 15.24
C LYS A 80 9.23 7.26 15.25
N GLY A 81 8.76 8.04 16.23
CA GLY A 81 9.07 9.47 16.36
C GLY A 81 8.23 10.40 15.47
N LYS A 82 7.31 9.85 14.65
CA LYS A 82 6.35 10.60 13.81
C LYS A 82 4.90 10.47 14.31
N ILE A 83 4.67 9.76 15.42
CA ILE A 83 3.36 9.53 16.00
C ILE A 83 3.33 9.90 17.48
N ARG A 84 2.15 10.30 17.97
CA ARG A 84 1.87 10.50 19.40
C ARG A 84 0.58 9.79 19.78
N SER A 85 0.43 9.45 21.06
CA SER A 85 -0.88 9.00 21.58
C SER A 85 -1.91 10.11 21.42
N SER A 86 -3.12 9.74 21.00
CA SER A 86 -4.26 10.66 20.93
C SER A 86 -4.95 10.88 22.28
N GLY A 87 -4.71 10.00 23.26
CA GLY A 87 -5.49 9.92 24.50
C GLY A 87 -6.84 9.19 24.35
N CYS A 88 -7.19 8.76 23.13
CA CYS A 88 -8.39 8.01 22.82
C CYS A 88 -8.09 6.50 22.69
N VAL A 89 -9.10 5.69 23.01
CA VAL A 89 -9.08 4.23 22.91
C VAL A 89 -10.26 3.78 22.05
N GLN A 90 -9.97 2.96 21.04
CA GLN A 90 -10.97 2.32 20.18
C GLN A 90 -10.82 0.80 20.33
N ASN A 91 -11.90 0.10 20.67
CA ASN A 91 -11.88 -1.37 20.83
C ASN A 91 -10.77 -1.86 21.78
N GLU A 92 -10.57 -1.15 22.89
CA GLU A 92 -9.51 -1.42 23.88
C GLU A 92 -8.07 -1.24 23.35
N ILE A 93 -7.91 -0.65 22.16
CA ILE A 93 -6.61 -0.33 21.55
C ILE A 93 -6.40 1.18 21.53
N PRO A 94 -5.22 1.67 21.97
CA PRO A 94 -4.90 3.09 21.90
C PRO A 94 -4.79 3.58 20.46
N VAL A 95 -5.34 4.76 20.21
CA VAL A 95 -5.28 5.44 18.92
C VAL A 95 -4.12 6.43 18.93
N TYR A 96 -3.35 6.46 17.85
CA TYR A 96 -2.22 7.37 17.67
C TYR A 96 -2.52 8.39 16.57
N ILE A 97 -1.89 9.56 16.65
CA ILE A 97 -1.97 10.62 15.65
C ILE A 97 -0.60 10.80 15.03
N ILE A 98 -0.56 10.94 13.70
CA ILE A 98 0.64 11.31 12.95
C ILE A 98 0.92 12.79 13.19
N THR A 99 2.11 13.11 13.70
CA THR A 99 2.48 14.46 14.15
C THR A 99 3.35 15.23 13.18
N LYS A 100 3.82 14.57 12.13
CA LYS A 100 4.69 15.16 11.10
C LYS A 100 4.37 14.53 9.77
N ASP A 101 4.57 15.27 8.70
CA ASP A 101 4.50 14.71 7.36
C ASP A 101 5.42 13.50 7.20
N THR A 102 4.93 12.55 6.42
CA THR A 102 5.63 11.29 6.16
C THR A 102 5.87 11.15 4.67
N ASP A 103 6.95 10.45 4.30
CA ASP A 103 7.24 10.15 2.90
C ASP A 103 6.28 9.10 2.30
N HIS A 104 5.26 8.68 3.06
CA HIS A 104 4.29 7.68 2.64
C HIS A 104 3.03 8.35 2.09
N GLU A 105 2.69 8.04 0.84
CA GLU A 105 1.59 8.67 0.09
C GLU A 105 0.24 8.64 0.83
N ASP A 106 -0.05 7.53 1.51
CA ASP A 106 -1.30 7.39 2.27
C ASP A 106 -1.27 7.92 3.70
N LEU A 107 -0.15 8.46 4.21
CA LEU A 107 -0.01 8.87 5.60
C LEU A 107 0.34 10.35 5.69
N THR A 108 -0.63 11.14 6.16
CA THR A 108 -0.52 12.60 6.24
C THR A 108 -0.52 13.06 7.70
N GLU A 109 0.09 14.21 7.99
CA GLU A 109 -0.02 14.81 9.31
C GLU A 109 -1.48 15.00 9.75
N GLY A 110 -1.76 14.65 11.00
CA GLY A 110 -3.10 14.71 11.60
C GLY A 110 -3.96 13.47 11.35
N ASP A 111 -3.51 12.52 10.53
CA ASP A 111 -4.19 11.23 10.39
C ASP A 111 -4.09 10.43 11.69
N MET A 112 -5.15 9.68 11.98
CA MET A 112 -5.26 8.80 13.14
C MET A 112 -5.02 7.36 12.72
N ILE A 113 -4.26 6.62 13.51
CA ILE A 113 -3.94 5.22 13.25
C ILE A 113 -4.21 4.38 14.49
N TYR A 114 -4.70 3.15 14.29
CA TYR A 114 -4.77 2.16 15.35
C TYR A 114 -4.62 0.73 14.80
N LEU A 115 -4.15 -0.17 15.65
CA LEU A 115 -3.92 -1.57 15.31
C LEU A 115 -5.24 -2.35 15.41
N ASP A 116 -5.62 -3.09 14.36
CA ASP A 116 -6.76 -4.01 14.47
C ASP A 116 -6.40 -5.17 15.42
N LYS A 117 -7.07 -5.24 16.58
CA LYS A 117 -6.85 -6.26 17.61
C LYS A 117 -7.19 -7.67 17.13
N GLY A 118 -8.17 -7.81 16.22
CA GLY A 118 -8.65 -9.11 15.78
C GLY A 118 -7.54 -9.88 15.05
N GLU A 119 -7.05 -9.28 13.97
CA GLU A 119 -6.03 -9.91 13.15
C GLU A 119 -4.61 -9.55 13.59
N GLY A 120 -4.36 -8.33 14.08
CA GLY A 120 -3.03 -7.85 14.47
C GLY A 120 -2.02 -7.82 13.33
N THR A 121 -2.48 -7.82 12.08
CA THR A 121 -1.66 -7.90 10.86
C THR A 121 -1.64 -6.61 10.03
N HIS A 122 -2.46 -5.63 10.42
CA HIS A 122 -2.64 -4.38 9.70
C HIS A 122 -3.08 -3.24 10.65
N ILE A 123 -2.86 -2.02 10.19
CA ILE A 123 -3.25 -0.77 10.83
C ILE A 123 -4.33 -0.12 9.98
N GLU A 124 -5.38 0.36 10.63
CA GLU A 124 -6.38 1.20 9.99
C GLU A 124 -5.98 2.67 10.11
N VAL A 125 -6.09 3.40 9.01
CA VAL A 125 -5.77 4.83 8.91
C VAL A 125 -7.06 5.62 8.69
N PHE A 126 -7.26 6.64 9.51
CA PHE A 126 -8.37 7.58 9.42
C PHE A 126 -7.83 8.97 9.18
N ASN A 127 -8.53 9.74 8.35
CA ASN A 127 -8.17 11.13 8.16
C ASN A 127 -8.45 11.97 9.42
N LYS A 128 -7.95 13.20 9.45
CA LYS A 128 -8.25 14.19 10.52
C LYS A 128 -9.74 14.44 10.79
N ARG A 129 -10.63 14.07 9.85
CA ARG A 129 -12.11 14.13 9.99
C ARG A 129 -12.70 12.82 10.51
N LYS A 130 -11.85 11.92 11.01
CA LYS A 130 -12.22 10.64 11.64
C LYS A 130 -12.89 9.65 10.70
N LYS A 131 -12.71 9.81 9.38
CA LYS A 131 -13.22 8.88 8.36
C LYS A 131 -12.11 7.95 7.90
N ALA A 132 -12.45 6.69 7.64
CA ALA A 132 -11.50 5.74 7.08
C ALA A 132 -10.86 6.28 5.79
N LYS A 133 -9.55 6.07 5.66
CA LYS A 133 -8.73 6.52 4.54
C LYS A 133 -8.12 5.31 3.83
N VAL A 134 -7.33 4.50 4.55
CA VAL A 134 -6.66 3.32 4.00
C VAL A 134 -6.44 2.27 5.09
N VAL A 135 -6.23 1.02 4.69
CA VAL A 135 -5.74 -0.05 5.57
C VAL A 135 -4.34 -0.46 5.11
N LEU A 136 -3.35 -0.40 6.00
CA LEU A 136 -1.95 -0.74 5.72
C LEU A 136 -1.55 -2.02 6.45
N ASN A 137 -0.90 -2.94 5.76
CA ASN A 137 -0.24 -4.07 6.40
C ASN A 137 0.96 -3.59 7.25
N LEU A 138 1.45 -4.40 8.19
CA LEU A 138 2.59 -4.03 9.05
C LEU A 138 3.93 -3.86 8.29
N ASP A 139 4.00 -4.26 7.03
CA ASP A 139 5.13 -3.98 6.13
C ASP A 139 5.05 -2.60 5.44
N GLY A 140 3.93 -1.89 5.59
CA GLY A 140 3.65 -0.59 5.00
C GLY A 140 2.87 -0.64 3.70
N LYS A 141 2.53 -1.82 3.17
CA LYS A 141 1.78 -1.90 1.90
C LYS A 141 0.28 -1.76 2.12
N VAL A 142 -0.40 -1.12 1.17
CA VAL A 142 -1.85 -1.02 1.13
C VAL A 142 -2.50 -2.41 1.04
N ASN A 143 -3.48 -2.65 1.90
CA ASN A 143 -4.37 -3.80 1.83
C ASN A 143 -5.64 -3.39 1.07
N SER A 144 -5.63 -3.53 -0.25
CA SER A 144 -6.71 -3.02 -1.12
C SER A 144 -8.07 -3.63 -0.79
N LYS A 145 -8.12 -4.93 -0.43
CA LYS A 145 -9.37 -5.62 -0.07
C LYS A 145 -9.98 -5.02 1.20
N LYS A 146 -9.21 -4.89 2.27
CA LYS A 146 -9.69 -4.31 3.53
C LYS A 146 -10.00 -2.82 3.40
N THR A 147 -9.23 -2.11 2.59
CA THR A 147 -9.47 -0.70 2.30
C THR A 147 -10.82 -0.50 1.63
N ALA A 148 -11.13 -1.29 0.59
CA ALA A 148 -12.43 -1.22 -0.08
C ALA A 148 -13.59 -1.44 0.90
N VAL A 149 -13.49 -2.45 1.77
CA VAL A 149 -14.52 -2.74 2.80
C VAL A 149 -14.66 -1.58 3.79
N ALA A 150 -13.55 -1.04 4.31
CA ALA A 150 -13.59 0.06 5.28
C ALA A 150 -14.21 1.34 4.71
N LEU A 151 -13.98 1.61 3.42
CA LEU A 151 -14.55 2.75 2.70
C LEU A 151 -16.04 2.55 2.40
N ASP A 152 -16.44 1.35 1.96
CA ASP A 152 -17.83 1.00 1.67
C ASP A 152 -18.72 1.09 2.93
N GLU A 153 -18.22 0.56 4.05
CA GLU A 153 -18.86 0.65 5.37
C GLU A 153 -18.82 2.06 5.97
N LYS A 154 -18.09 3.01 5.35
CA LYS A 154 -17.89 4.39 5.82
C LYS A 154 -17.41 4.43 7.27
N ARG A 155 -16.46 3.54 7.61
CA ARG A 155 -15.93 3.42 8.97
C ARG A 155 -15.46 4.77 9.51
N LYS A 156 -15.70 4.97 10.80
CA LYS A 156 -15.25 6.14 11.54
C LYS A 156 -14.62 5.72 12.85
N ILE A 157 -13.72 6.55 13.33
CA ILE A 157 -13.12 6.40 14.65
C ILE A 157 -13.75 7.39 15.62
N ASN A 158 -14.13 6.92 16.81
CA ASN A 158 -14.72 7.76 17.85
C ASN A 158 -13.64 8.18 18.84
N CYS A 159 -12.71 8.95 18.29
CA CYS A 159 -11.88 9.92 19.00
C CYS A 159 -12.40 11.31 18.60
#